data_AF-A0A5K0XIW5-F1
#
_entry.id   AF-A0A5K0XIW5-F1
#
_cell.length_a   1.000
_cell.length_b   1.000
_cell.length_c   1.000
_cell.angle_alpha   90.00
_cell.angle_beta   90.00
_cell.angle_gamma   90.00
#
_symmetry.space_group_name_H-M   'P 1'
#
loop_
_entity.id
_entity.type
_entity.pdbx_description
1 polymer ?
#
loop_
_entity_poly.entity_id
_entity_poly.type
_entity_poly.pdbx_seq_one_letter_code
_entity_poly.pdbx_strand_id
1 'polypeptide(L)'
;VDKADDCIGEAVEKQVAALPDGTVLLLENVRFYKEEEKNDPEFAKKLASLADLYVNDAFGTAHRAHASTEGVTKFLKPSVAGFLLQK
;
A
#
# COMPACT_ATOMS: atom_id res chain seq x y z
N VAL A 1 0.75 -8.67 15.27
CA VAL A 1 0.36 -7.87 14.09
C VAL A 1 -0.40 -6.70 14.65
N ASP A 2 0.16 -5.51 14.54
CA ASP A 2 -0.50 -4.30 14.96
C ASP A 2 -1.41 -3.81 13.83
N LYS A 3 -2.43 -3.03 14.17
CA LYS A 3 -3.40 -2.50 13.21
C LYS A 3 -3.42 -0.97 13.31
N ALA A 4 -3.36 -0.30 12.18
CA ALA A 4 -3.60 1.13 12.08
C ALA A 4 -5.12 1.40 11.92
N ASP A 5 -5.58 2.53 12.45
CA ASP A 5 -6.98 2.97 12.33
C ASP A 5 -7.28 3.62 10.97
N ASP A 6 -6.24 3.85 10.16
CA ASP A 6 -6.31 4.43 8.81
C ASP A 6 -5.23 3.78 7.91
N CYS A 7 -5.24 4.07 6.60
CA CYS A 7 -4.19 3.68 5.66
C CYS A 7 -3.27 4.83 5.24
N ILE A 8 -3.62 6.08 5.58
CA ILE A 8 -2.82 7.27 5.29
C ILE A 8 -2.88 8.27 6.47
N GLY A 9 -2.05 9.31 6.41
CA GLY A 9 -2.07 10.43 7.35
C GLY A 9 -1.02 10.33 8.45
N GLU A 10 -0.87 11.41 9.21
CA GLU A 10 0.26 11.62 10.13
C GLU A 10 0.36 10.53 11.22
N ALA A 11 -0.77 10.00 11.69
CA ALA A 11 -0.78 8.92 12.67
C ALA A 11 -0.19 7.62 12.10
N VAL A 12 -0.56 7.28 10.86
CA VAL A 12 -0.04 6.09 10.15
C VAL A 12 1.45 6.28 9.83
N GLU A 13 1.85 7.45 9.35
CA GLU A 13 3.26 7.78 9.09
C GLU A 13 4.13 7.59 10.34
N LYS A 14 3.66 8.05 11.51
CA LYS A 14 4.36 7.85 12.79
C LYS A 14 4.43 6.38 13.20
N GLN A 15 3.35 5.62 13.00
CA GLN A 15 3.34 4.18 13.32
C GLN A 15 4.31 3.41 12.42
N VAL A 16 4.32 3.70 11.12
CA VAL A 16 5.25 3.11 10.16
C VAL A 16 6.70 3.48 10.48
N ALA A 17 6.98 4.75 10.80
CA ALA A 17 8.33 5.21 11.16
C ALA A 17 8.86 4.60 12.48
N ALA A 18 7.97 4.20 13.38
CA ALA A 18 8.32 3.55 14.64
C ALA A 18 8.33 2.01 14.57
N LEU A 19 8.05 1.44 13.40
CA LEU A 19 7.86 0.00 13.22
C LEU A 19 9.21 -0.75 13.34
N PRO A 20 9.39 -1.67 14.30
CA PRO A 20 10.64 -2.41 14.42
C PRO A 20 10.84 -3.41 13.28
N ASP A 21 12.10 -3.70 12.93
CA ASP A 21 12.44 -4.70 11.94
C ASP A 21 11.82 -6.07 12.24
N GLY A 22 11.24 -6.70 11.22
CA GLY A 22 10.60 -8.01 11.33
C GLY A 22 9.19 -8.00 11.92
N THR A 23 8.62 -6.82 12.16
CA THR A 23 7.22 -6.69 12.60
C THR A 23 6.27 -6.39 11.44
N VAL A 24 4.97 -6.46 11.71
CA VAL A 24 3.92 -6.30 10.70
C VAL A 24 2.85 -5.34 11.22
N LEU A 25 2.58 -4.32 10.42
CA LEU A 25 1.48 -3.38 10.58
C LEU A 25 0.45 -3.60 9.47
N LEU A 26 -0.80 -3.83 9.87
CA LEU A 26 -1.94 -3.88 8.96
C LEU A 26 -2.60 -2.50 8.89
N LEU A 27 -2.59 -1.89 7.71
CA LEU A 27 -3.32 -0.66 7.43
C LEU A 27 -4.82 -0.91 7.38
N GLU A 28 -5.61 0.14 7.65
CA GLU A 28 -7.06 0.06 7.49
C GLU A 28 -7.46 -0.11 6.02
N ASN A 29 -8.70 -0.52 5.79
CA ASN A 29 -9.26 -0.78 4.48
C ASN A 29 -9.08 0.42 3.51
N VAL A 30 -8.20 0.25 2.52
CA VAL A 30 -7.93 1.27 1.48
C VAL A 30 -9.17 1.70 0.70
N ARG A 31 -10.22 0.88 0.63
CA ARG A 31 -11.48 1.23 -0.04
C ARG A 31 -12.41 2.11 0.80
N PHE A 32 -12.03 2.49 2.02
CA PHE A 32 -12.67 3.60 2.72
C PHE A 32 -12.40 4.94 2.02
N TYR A 33 -11.35 5.00 1.21
CA TYR A 33 -11.08 6.09 0.27
C TYR A 33 -11.62 5.73 -1.12
N LYS A 34 -12.48 6.59 -1.67
CA LYS A 34 -13.03 6.42 -3.03
C LYS A 34 -11.95 6.57 -4.11
N GLU A 35 -10.86 7.22 -3.73
CA GLU A 35 -9.64 7.46 -4.48
C GLU A 35 -8.93 6.16 -4.87
N GLU A 36 -9.06 5.10 -4.06
CA GLU A 36 -8.49 3.78 -4.32
C GLU A 36 -8.98 3.21 -5.66
N GLU A 37 -10.30 3.11 -5.83
CA GLU A 37 -10.90 2.53 -7.05
C GLU A 37 -10.75 3.43 -8.27
N LYS A 38 -10.48 4.73 -8.06
CA LYS A 38 -10.23 5.71 -9.12
C LYS A 38 -8.77 5.77 -9.56
N ASN A 39 -7.87 5.04 -8.88
CA ASN A 39 -6.45 5.12 -9.11
C ASN A 39 -5.90 6.55 -9.00
N ASP A 40 -6.35 7.26 -7.96
CA ASP A 40 -5.96 8.65 -7.77
C ASP A 40 -4.45 8.77 -7.50
N PRO A 41 -3.71 9.60 -8.29
CA PRO A 41 -2.27 9.72 -8.13
C PRO A 41 -1.82 10.27 -6.77
N GLU A 42 -2.59 11.18 -6.17
CA GLU A 42 -2.24 11.78 -4.87
C GLU A 42 -2.46 10.77 -3.74
N PHE A 43 -3.52 9.96 -3.82
CA PHE A 43 -3.74 8.86 -2.89
C PHE A 43 -2.67 7.78 -3.02
N ALA A 44 -2.32 7.37 -4.24
CA ALA A 44 -1.23 6.44 -4.50
C ALA A 44 0.12 6.95 -3.96
N LYS A 45 0.38 8.27 -4.08
CA LYS A 45 1.59 8.91 -3.55
C LYS A 45 1.65 8.88 -2.02
N LYS A 46 0.51 9.09 -1.34
CA LYS A 46 0.41 8.99 0.13
C LYS A 46 0.64 7.56 0.63
N LEU A 47 0.13 6.56 -0.09
CA LEU A 47 0.43 5.16 0.22
C LEU A 47 1.91 4.86 0.00
N ALA A 48 2.47 5.34 -1.12
CA ALA A 48 3.87 5.15 -1.45
C ALA A 48 4.82 5.81 -0.45
N SER A 49 4.47 6.96 0.15
CA SER A 49 5.35 7.62 1.12
C SER A 49 5.57 6.81 2.41
N LEU A 50 4.82 5.74 2.63
CA LEU A 50 4.96 4.84 3.79
C LEU A 50 5.99 3.72 3.57
N ALA A 51 6.59 3.59 2.37
CA ALA A 51 7.43 2.45 2.06
C ALA A 51 8.59 2.81 1.12
N ASP A 52 9.61 1.95 1.09
CA ASP A 52 10.73 2.06 0.15
C ASP A 52 10.54 1.15 -1.09
N LEU A 53 9.76 0.09 -0.95
CA LEU A 53 9.61 -0.98 -1.95
C LEU A 53 8.16 -1.44 -2.00
N TYR A 54 7.70 -1.85 -3.18
CA TYR A 54 6.37 -2.40 -3.36
C TYR A 54 6.40 -3.89 -3.75
N VAL A 55 5.56 -4.68 -3.08
CA VAL A 55 5.30 -6.09 -3.42
C VAL A 55 3.80 -6.25 -3.69
N ASN A 56 3.44 -6.70 -4.89
CA ASN A 56 2.06 -7.08 -5.19
C ASN A 56 1.90 -8.60 -5.06
N ASP A 57 1.19 -9.03 -4.01
CA ASP A 57 0.84 -10.44 -3.79
C ASP A 57 -0.67 -10.70 -3.92
N ALA A 58 -1.41 -9.81 -4.59
CA ALA A 58 -2.86 -9.81 -4.68
C ALA A 58 -3.37 -10.00 -6.12
N PHE A 59 -3.25 -11.22 -6.66
CA PHE A 59 -3.67 -11.53 -8.05
C PHE A 59 -5.13 -11.15 -8.34
N GLY A 60 -6.02 -11.38 -7.36
CA GLY A 60 -7.45 -11.10 -7.49
C GLY A 60 -7.79 -9.62 -7.74
N THR A 61 -6.91 -8.68 -7.42
CA THR A 61 -7.11 -7.25 -7.67
C THR A 61 -6.22 -6.69 -8.78
N ALA A 62 -5.18 -7.43 -9.21
CA ALA A 62 -4.22 -7.00 -10.22
C ALA A 62 -4.83 -6.69 -11.60
N HIS A 63 -6.03 -7.19 -11.90
CA HIS A 63 -6.75 -6.90 -13.15
C HIS A 63 -7.42 -5.50 -13.16
N ARG A 64 -7.41 -4.77 -12.05
CA ARG A 64 -7.98 -3.42 -11.94
C ARG A 64 -6.86 -2.43 -11.71
N ALA A 65 -6.90 -1.30 -12.41
CA ALA A 65 -6.03 -0.17 -12.11
C ALA A 65 -6.56 0.55 -10.87
N HIS A 66 -6.14 0.14 -9.68
CA HIS A 66 -6.40 0.86 -8.43
C HIS A 66 -5.12 1.47 -7.86
N ALA A 67 -5.25 2.43 -6.94
CA ALA A 67 -4.11 3.13 -6.38
C ALA A 67 -3.14 2.18 -5.64
N SER A 68 -3.64 1.25 -4.82
CA SER A 68 -2.81 0.29 -4.06
C SER A 68 -2.18 -0.83 -4.92
N THR A 69 -2.62 -1.02 -6.17
CA THR A 69 -2.20 -2.13 -7.04
C THR A 69 -1.40 -1.69 -8.27
N GLU A 70 -1.76 -0.55 -8.86
CA GLU A 70 -1.12 0.03 -10.04
C GLU A 70 -0.49 1.38 -9.70
N GLY A 71 -1.25 2.31 -9.11
CA GLY A 71 -0.81 3.68 -8.92
C GLY A 71 0.46 3.80 -8.08
N VAL A 72 0.55 3.03 -6.99
CA VAL A 72 1.69 3.01 -6.06
C VAL A 72 3.01 2.64 -6.76
N THR A 73 2.96 1.82 -7.81
CA THR A 73 4.15 1.37 -8.56
C THR A 73 4.85 2.49 -9.34
N LYS A 74 4.16 3.62 -9.57
CA LYS A 74 4.73 4.80 -10.21
C LYS A 74 5.69 5.56 -9.29
N PHE A 75 5.50 5.40 -7.97
CA PHE A 75 6.27 6.09 -6.94
C PHE A 75 7.29 5.19 -6.25
N LEU A 76 7.01 3.89 -6.14
CA LEU A 76 7.89 2.93 -5.49
C LEU A 76 8.74 2.13 -6.47
N LYS A 77 10.06 2.13 -6.23
CA LYS A 77 11.01 1.32 -6.97
C LYS A 77 12.00 0.65 -6.00
N PRO A 78 12.14 -0.69 -6.02
CA PRO A 78 11.54 -1.61 -6.98
C PRO A 78 10.07 -1.95 -6.68
N SER A 79 9.35 -2.39 -7.70
CA SER A 79 8.00 -2.94 -7.62
C SER A 79 8.04 -4.37 -8.14
N VAL A 80 7.70 -5.34 -7.30
CA VAL A 80 7.87 -6.78 -7.59
C VAL A 80 6.60 -7.58 -7.35
N ALA A 81 6.51 -8.75 -7.99
CA ALA A 81 5.47 -9.73 -7.72
C ALA A 81 5.83 -10.55 -6.47
N GLY A 82 4.85 -10.76 -5.60
CA GLY A 82 4.94 -11.75 -4.52
C GLY A 82 4.74 -13.18 -5.03
N PHE A 83 4.93 -14.17 -4.15
CA PHE A 83 4.88 -15.59 -4.53
C PHE A 83 3.50 -16.08 -4.95
N LEU A 84 2.41 -15.51 -4.42
CA LEU A 84 1.05 -15.85 -4.84
C LEU A 84 0.76 -15.29 -6.22
N LEU A 85 1.22 -14.07 -6.51
CA LEU A 85 1.03 -13.45 -7.82
C LEU A 85 1.90 -14.09 -8.91
N GLN A 86 3.04 -14.68 -8.55
CA GLN A 86 3.94 -15.37 -9.47
C GLN A 86 3.41 -16.74 -9.94
N LYS A 87 2.58 -17.42 -9.15
CA LYS A 87 2.06 -18.77 -9.43
C LYS A 87 0.99 -18.77 -10.50
#